data_AF-A0A534RJZ1-F1
#
_entry.id   AF-A0A534RJZ1-F1
#
_cell.length_a   1.000
_cell.length_b   1.000
_cell.length_c   1.000
_cell.angle_alpha   90.00
_cell.angle_beta   90.00
_cell.angle_gamma   90.00
#
_symmetry.space_group_name_H-M   'P 1'
#
loop_
_entity.id
_entity.type
_entity.pdbx_description
1 polymer ?
#
loop_
_entity_poly.entity_id
_entity_poly.type
_entity_poly.pdbx_seq_one_letter_code
_entity_poly.pdbx_strand_id
1 'polypeptide(L)'
;MRPQLGPLVRLDPVTGTNLVFVYLAAGLVAVFGYAYLRIAQDPERFRPFIELGVIGKLLAVGAVTWPWLTGEVGWQLPLVVSGDAVFALLFIDFLRRTRRA
;
A
#
# COMPACT_ATOMS: atom_id res chain seq x y z
N MET A 1 11.36 22.07 -13.38
CA MET A 1 11.48 22.39 -11.94
C MET A 1 12.36 21.34 -11.27
N ARG A 2 13.53 21.78 -10.79
CA ARG A 2 14.61 21.13 -10.00
C ARG A 2 14.77 19.58 -10.00
N PRO A 3 15.77 19.04 -10.74
CA PRO A 3 16.24 17.65 -10.63
C PRO A 3 17.25 17.38 -9.48
N GLN A 4 17.41 18.30 -8.53
CA GLN A 4 18.51 18.26 -7.55
C GLN A 4 18.25 17.40 -6.29
N LEU A 5 17.05 16.87 -6.11
CA LEU A 5 16.72 16.03 -4.94
C LEU A 5 16.92 14.52 -5.19
N GLY A 6 17.06 14.09 -6.45
CA GLY A 6 17.23 12.68 -6.82
C GLY A 6 18.40 11.97 -6.10
N PRO A 7 19.60 12.58 -6.02
CA PRO A 7 20.76 11.93 -5.39
C PRO A 7 20.62 11.73 -3.87
N LEU A 8 19.88 12.61 -3.19
CA LEU A 8 19.66 12.54 -1.73
C LEU A 8 18.63 11.47 -1.36
N VAL A 9 17.83 11.07 -2.33
CA VAL A 9 16.63 10.26 -2.15
C VAL A 9 16.82 8.83 -2.65
N ARG A 10 17.86 8.58 -3.48
CA ARG A 10 18.23 7.26 -3.98
C ARG A 10 17.05 6.54 -4.65
N LEU A 11 16.16 7.30 -5.29
CA LEU A 11 15.08 6.79 -6.12
C LEU A 11 15.49 6.91 -7.58
N ASP A 12 15.32 5.81 -8.32
CA ASP A 12 15.59 5.81 -9.75
C ASP A 12 14.56 6.65 -10.50
N PRO A 13 14.97 7.38 -11.56
CA PRO A 13 14.03 8.09 -12.42
C PRO A 13 13.05 7.11 -13.09
N VAL A 14 11.75 7.42 -12.97
CA VAL A 14 10.69 6.64 -13.63
C VAL A 14 10.65 7.03 -15.10
N THR A 15 11.20 6.17 -15.96
CA THR A 15 11.27 6.40 -17.42
C THR A 15 10.93 5.14 -18.22
N GLY A 16 10.37 5.30 -19.42
CA GLY A 16 10.06 4.20 -20.33
C GLY A 16 9.06 3.19 -19.75
N THR A 17 9.38 1.91 -19.81
CA THR A 17 8.53 0.79 -19.31
C THR A 17 8.16 0.94 -17.83
N ASN A 18 8.98 1.63 -17.02
CA ASN A 18 8.69 1.87 -15.60
C ASN A 18 7.41 2.69 -15.38
N LEU A 19 7.01 3.54 -16.33
CA LEU A 19 5.76 4.30 -16.24
C LEU A 19 4.52 3.39 -16.25
N VAL A 20 4.56 2.31 -17.02
CA VAL A 20 3.44 1.35 -17.08
C VAL A 20 3.23 0.70 -15.72
N PHE A 21 4.31 0.29 -15.05
CA PHE A 21 4.24 -0.28 -13.71
C PHE A 21 3.74 0.74 -12.68
N VAL A 22 4.18 2.00 -12.76
CA VAL A 22 3.71 3.07 -11.88
C VAL A 22 2.22 3.34 -12.08
N TYR A 23 1.73 3.44 -13.32
CA TYR A 23 0.31 3.65 -13.59
C TYR A 23 -0.55 2.44 -13.20
N LEU A 24 -0.05 1.22 -13.42
CA LEU A 24 -0.74 0.01 -12.98
C LEU A 24 -0.82 -0.06 -11.46
N ALA A 25 0.27 0.26 -10.76
CA ALA A 25 0.28 0.37 -9.30
C ALA A 25 -0.68 1.46 -8.80
N ALA A 26 -0.66 2.65 -9.41
CA ALA A 26 -1.59 3.73 -9.07
C ALA A 26 -3.06 3.34 -9.30
N GLY A 27 -3.34 2.63 -10.40
CA GLY A 27 -4.67 2.09 -10.69
C GLY A 27 -5.12 1.06 -9.64
N LEU A 28 -4.24 0.13 -9.25
CA LEU A 28 -4.51 -0.82 -8.18
C LEU A 28 -4.80 -0.10 -6.86
N VAL A 29 -3.97 0.89 -6.48
CA VAL A 29 -4.16 1.71 -5.28
C VAL A 29 -5.53 2.42 -5.32
N ALA A 30 -5.93 2.97 -6.47
CA ALA A 30 -7.24 3.61 -6.62
C ALA A 30 -8.39 2.60 -6.46
N VAL A 31 -8.28 1.39 -7.00
CA VAL A 31 -9.28 0.31 -6.84
C VAL A 31 -9.38 -0.12 -5.38
N PHE A 32 -8.26 -0.29 -4.67
CA PHE A 32 -8.27 -0.56 -3.23
C PHE A 32 -8.93 0.59 -2.46
N GLY A 33 -8.62 1.84 -2.79
CA GLY A 33 -9.27 3.02 -2.22
C GLY A 33 -10.79 2.99 -2.40
N TYR A 34 -11.27 2.64 -3.60
CA TYR A 34 -12.69 2.48 -3.87
C TYR A 34 -13.32 1.34 -3.06
N ALA A 35 -12.64 0.19 -2.94
CA ALA A 35 -13.10 -0.91 -2.10
C ALA A 35 -13.27 -0.47 -0.64
N TYR A 36 -12.33 0.32 -0.10
CA TYR A 36 -12.44 0.86 1.26
C TYR A 36 -13.62 1.81 1.43
N LEU A 37 -13.90 2.66 0.43
CA LEU A 37 -15.11 3.49 0.45
C LEU A 37 -16.39 2.65 0.48
N ARG A 38 -16.46 1.55 -0.28
CA ARG A 38 -17.60 0.63 -0.27
C ARG A 38 -17.76 -0.10 1.06
N ILE A 39 -16.65 -0.54 1.66
CA ILE A 39 -16.63 -1.16 2.99
C ILE A 39 -17.11 -0.16 4.05
N ALA A 40 -16.72 1.11 3.96
CA ALA A 40 -17.15 2.14 4.90
C ALA A 40 -18.66 2.45 4.79
N GLN A 41 -19.26 2.28 3.61
CA GLN A 41 -20.69 2.47 3.38
C GLN A 41 -21.53 1.30 3.91
N ASP A 42 -21.13 0.05 3.63
CA ASP A 42 -21.85 -1.16 4.04
C ASP A 42 -20.88 -2.24 4.59
N PRO A 43 -20.41 -2.10 5.85
CA PRO A 43 -19.36 -2.95 6.37
C PRO A 43 -19.76 -4.43 6.51
N GLU A 44 -21.03 -4.72 6.83
CA GLU A 44 -21.49 -6.11 7.00
C GLU A 44 -21.49 -6.89 5.68
N ARG A 45 -21.87 -6.23 4.58
CA ARG A 45 -21.99 -6.86 3.26
C ARG A 45 -20.62 -7.12 2.62
N PHE A 46 -19.65 -6.24 2.85
CA PHE A 46 -18.32 -6.30 2.22
C PHE A 46 -17.23 -6.89 3.11
N ARG A 47 -17.58 -7.49 4.25
CA ARG A 47 -16.64 -8.14 5.19
C ARG A 47 -15.57 -9.02 4.54
N PRO A 48 -15.88 -9.93 3.60
CA PRO A 48 -14.87 -10.76 2.94
C PRO A 48 -13.83 -9.96 2.13
N PHE A 49 -14.21 -8.79 1.61
CA PHE A 49 -13.29 -7.91 0.88
C PHE A 49 -12.31 -7.19 1.81
N ILE A 50 -12.62 -7.07 3.10
CA ILE A 50 -11.70 -6.51 4.10
C ILE A 50 -10.49 -7.44 4.27
N GLU A 51 -10.69 -8.77 4.25
CA GLU A 51 -9.60 -9.74 4.32
C GLU A 51 -8.65 -9.63 3.11
N LEU A 52 -9.21 -9.44 1.91
CA LEU A 52 -8.41 -9.17 0.71
C LEU A 52 -7.62 -7.86 0.83
N GLY A 53 -8.19 -6.82 1.43
CA GLY A 53 -7.50 -5.56 1.72
C GLY A 53 -6.33 -5.73 2.70
N VAL A 54 -6.50 -6.56 3.74
CA VAL A 54 -5.42 -6.90 4.69
C VAL A 54 -4.29 -7.65 3.97
N ILE A 55 -4.62 -8.69 3.20
CA ILE A 55 -3.62 -9.46 2.43
C ILE A 55 -2.87 -8.53 1.46
N GLY A 56 -3.59 -7.69 0.72
CA GLY A 56 -3.00 -6.73 -0.22
C GLY A 56 -2.02 -5.77 0.44
N LYS A 57 -2.38 -5.18 1.59
CA LYS A 57 -1.49 -4.29 2.34
C LYS A 57 -0.28 -5.01 2.90
N LEU A 58 -0.43 -6.22 3.45
CA LEU A 58 0.69 -7.01 3.95
C LEU A 58 1.66 -7.40 2.84
N LEU A 59 1.16 -7.75 1.65
CA LEU A 59 1.99 -8.02 0.48
C LEU A 59 2.74 -6.76 0.04
N ALA A 60 2.11 -5.59 0.04
CA ALA A 60 2.79 -4.32 -0.27
C ALA A 60 3.93 -4.03 0.73
N VAL A 61 3.67 -4.22 2.03
CA VAL A 61 4.69 -4.09 3.10
C VAL A 61 5.86 -5.04 2.85
N GLY A 62 5.60 -6.31 2.58
CA GLY A 62 6.64 -7.30 2.29
C GLY A 62 7.45 -6.95 1.04
N ALA A 63 6.78 -6.56 -0.04
CA ALA A 63 7.38 -6.21 -1.32
C ALA A 63 8.32 -4.99 -1.24
N VAL A 64 8.06 -4.05 -0.34
CA VAL A 64 8.93 -2.88 -0.11
C VAL A 64 10.03 -3.17 0.92
N THR A 65 9.72 -3.95 1.96
CA THR A 65 10.67 -4.25 3.03
C THR A 65 11.84 -5.09 2.51
N TRP A 66 11.60 -6.00 1.58
CA TRP A 66 12.66 -6.87 1.04
C TRP A 66 13.76 -6.10 0.28
N PRO A 67 13.45 -5.26 -0.73
CA PRO A 67 14.45 -4.41 -1.40
C PRO A 67 15.07 -3.33 -0.50
N TRP A 68 14.36 -2.92 0.56
CA TRP A 68 14.95 -2.02 1.55
C TRP A 68 16.04 -2.72 2.37
N LEU A 69 15.83 -3.98 2.77
CA LEU A 69 16.83 -4.77 3.50
C LEU A 69 18.07 -5.08 2.65
N THR A 70 17.92 -5.23 1.32
CA THR A 70 19.05 -5.39 0.41
C THR A 70 19.77 -4.07 0.09
N GLY A 71 19.27 -2.94 0.59
CA GLY A 71 19.86 -1.62 0.41
C GLY A 71 19.64 -1.01 -0.98
N GLU A 72 18.76 -1.62 -1.79
CA GLU A 72 18.40 -1.17 -3.13
C GLU A 72 17.48 0.06 -3.09
N VAL A 73 16.75 0.24 -1.99
CA VAL A 73 15.71 1.27 -1.84
C VAL A 73 16.03 2.26 -0.72
N GLY A 74 15.79 3.55 -0.99
CA GLY A 74 15.93 4.62 0.00
C GLY A 74 14.89 4.57 1.14
N TRP A 75 15.13 5.33 2.21
CA TRP A 75 14.32 5.33 3.45
C TRP A 75 12.86 5.78 3.29
N GLN A 76 12.50 6.37 2.15
CA GLN A 76 11.17 6.92 1.89
C GLN A 76 10.10 5.86 1.66
N LEU A 77 10.41 4.79 0.92
CA LEU A 77 9.43 3.73 0.63
C LEU A 77 9.02 2.94 1.89
N PRO A 78 9.94 2.59 2.82
CA PRO A 78 9.57 2.04 4.13
C PRO A 78 8.64 2.96 4.94
N LEU A 79 8.84 4.29 4.88
CA LEU A 79 7.95 5.23 5.55
C LEU A 79 6.54 5.18 4.97
N VAL A 80 6.40 5.15 3.64
CA VAL A 80 5.09 5.00 2.98
C VAL A 80 4.43 3.67 3.37
N VAL A 81 5.17 2.58 3.33
CA VAL A 81 4.65 1.24 3.64
C VAL A 81 4.30 1.07 5.11
N SER A 82 4.90 1.84 6.02
CA SER A 82 4.48 1.88 7.42
C SER A 82 3.02 2.32 7.58
N GLY A 83 2.55 3.23 6.71
CA GLY A 83 1.14 3.62 6.66
C GLY A 83 0.23 2.47 6.23
N ASP A 84 0.68 1.65 5.27
CA ASP A 84 -0.04 0.45 4.87
C ASP A 84 -0.11 -0.60 5.98
N ALA A 85 0.96 -0.77 6.75
CA ALA A 85 0.96 -1.65 7.92
C ALA A 85 -0.07 -1.18 8.98
N VAL A 86 -0.12 0.13 9.27
CA VAL A 86 -1.12 0.70 10.20
C VAL A 86 -2.54 0.42 9.72
N PHE A 87 -2.83 0.67 8.45
CA PHE A 87 -4.15 0.37 7.89
C PHE A 87 -4.49 -1.12 7.92
N ALA A 88 -3.52 -2.01 7.65
CA ALA A 88 -3.73 -3.45 7.77
C ALA A 88 -4.12 -3.85 9.21
N LEU A 89 -3.44 -3.27 10.21
CA LEU A 89 -3.77 -3.49 11.62
C LEU A 89 -5.17 -2.97 11.98
N LEU A 90 -5.56 -1.79 11.47
CA LEU A 90 -6.90 -1.24 11.68
C LEU A 90 -7.99 -2.14 11.07
N PHE A 91 -7.75 -2.70 9.88
CA PHE A 91 -8.68 -3.66 9.27
C PHE A 91 -8.77 -4.97 10.06
N ILE A 92 -7.65 -5.47 10.58
CA ILE A 92 -7.65 -6.65 11.46
C ILE A 92 -8.42 -6.37 12.75
N ASP A 93 -8.21 -5.21 13.38
CA ASP A 93 -8.96 -4.81 14.58
C ASP A 93 -10.46 -4.71 14.30
N PHE A 94 -10.84 -4.08 13.18
CA PHE A 94 -12.23 -3.98 12.74
C PHE A 94 -12.88 -5.36 12.56
N LEU A 95 -12.20 -6.29 11.88
CA LEU A 95 -12.66 -7.67 11.69
C LEU A 95 -12.79 -8.42 13.02
N ARG A 96 -11.84 -8.23 13.95
CA ARG A 96 -11.89 -8.85 15.29
C ARG A 96 -13.07 -8.35 16.12
N ARG A 97 -13.35 -7.04 16.10
CA ARG A 97 -14.48 -6.44 16.84
C ARG A 97 -15.82 -6.89 16.30
N THR A 98 -16.01 -6.88 14.97
CA THR A 98 -17.26 -7.31 14.33
C THR A 98 -17.48 -8.83 14.35
N ARG A 99 -16.49 -9.65 14.71
CA ARG A 99 -16.67 -11.10 14.92
C ARG A 99 -17.19 -11.43 16.32
N ARG A 100 -17.05 -10.50 17.28
CA ARG A 100 -17.45 -10.67 18.68
C ARG A 100 -18.83 -10.08 19.00
N ALA A 101 -19.43 -9.32 18.08
CA ALA A 101 -20.82 -8.87 18.13
C ALA A 101 -21.71 -9.91 17.44
#